data_AF-A0A7S3HCQ1-F1
#
_entry.id   AF-A0A7S3HCQ1-F1
#
_cell.length_a   1.000
_cell.length_b   1.000
_cell.length_c   1.000
_cell.angle_alpha   90.00
_cell.angle_beta   90.00
_cell.angle_gamma   90.00
#
_symmetry.space_group_name_H-M   'P 1'
#
loop_
_entity.id
_entity.type
_entity.pdbx_description
1 polymer ?
#
loop_
_entity_poly.entity_id
_entity_poly.type
_entity_poly.pdbx_seq_one_letter_code
_entity_poly.pdbx_strand_id
1 'polypeptide(L)'
;INAPCAGSNQPAAISDLSLQWRIIEDEVIVNRMGSTSTDPLKFFLSAYLFSVNKQYQVQLIATHRLSLISAQTSVTVIIASGQLVSTIAGGSSRNIGASQRLTLDASLSYDSNLSPTARYNDIYLRYRW
;
A
#
# COMPACT_ATOMS: atom_id res chain seq x y z
N ILE A 1 -20.53 6.89 37.87
CA ILE A 1 -21.47 7.84 37.23
C ILE A 1 -21.33 7.61 35.73
N ASN A 2 -22.16 6.74 35.15
CA ASN A 2 -22.12 6.45 33.70
C ASN A 2 -23.06 7.42 33.01
N ALA A 3 -22.52 8.31 32.18
CA ALA A 3 -23.32 9.16 31.30
C ALA A 3 -23.65 8.39 30.02
N PRO A 4 -24.93 8.12 29.72
CA PRO A 4 -25.31 7.56 28.43
C PRO A 4 -25.25 8.66 27.36
N CYS A 5 -24.56 8.38 26.25
CA CYS A 5 -24.55 9.21 25.05
C CYS A 5 -25.93 9.13 24.38
N ALA A 6 -26.92 9.87 24.89
CA ALA A 6 -28.22 10.01 24.26
C ALA A 6 -28.13 11.04 23.13
N GLY A 7 -27.77 10.58 21.93
CA GLY A 7 -27.88 11.35 20.69
C GLY A 7 -29.11 10.89 19.91
N SER A 8 -29.92 11.84 19.43
CA SER A 8 -31.06 11.62 18.55
C SER A 8 -30.77 10.56 17.47
N ASN A 9 -31.73 9.66 17.21
CA ASN A 9 -31.67 8.57 16.21
C ASN A 9 -31.62 9.04 14.73
N GLN A 10 -31.12 10.25 14.46
CA GLN A 10 -30.89 10.75 13.11
C GLN A 10 -29.38 10.62 12.84
N PRO A 11 -28.95 9.73 11.92
CA PRO A 11 -27.57 9.77 11.46
C PRO A 11 -27.30 11.16 10.90
N ALA A 12 -26.24 11.81 11.40
CA ALA A 12 -25.81 13.09 10.86
C ALA A 12 -25.58 12.93 9.35
N ALA A 13 -26.14 13.84 8.55
CA ALA A 13 -25.90 13.82 7.12
C ALA A 13 -24.41 14.10 6.88
N ILE A 14 -23.84 13.49 5.83
CA ILE A 14 -22.42 13.70 5.47
C ILE A 14 -22.11 15.19 5.23
N SER A 15 -23.11 15.96 4.78
CA SER A 15 -23.02 17.42 4.61
C SER A 15 -22.71 18.17 5.90
N ASP A 16 -23.11 17.62 7.04
CA ASP A 16 -22.96 18.24 8.37
C ASP A 16 -21.63 17.84 9.01
N LEU A 17 -20.86 16.98 8.35
CA LEU A 17 -19.55 16.52 8.78
C LEU A 17 -18.44 17.32 8.07
N SER A 18 -17.39 17.60 8.84
CA SER A 18 -16.08 17.98 8.35
C SER A 18 -15.19 16.75 8.43
N LEU A 19 -14.69 16.28 7.28
CA LEU A 19 -13.87 15.08 7.18
C LEU A 19 -12.42 15.48 6.95
N GLN A 20 -11.52 14.89 7.73
CA GLN A 20 -10.09 15.11 7.61
C GLN A 20 -9.35 13.78 7.63
N TRP A 21 -8.50 13.59 6.62
CA TRP A 21 -7.58 12.46 6.54
C TRP A 21 -6.19 12.88 7.00
N ARG A 22 -5.49 11.99 7.70
CA ARG A 22 -4.06 12.14 7.98
C ARG A 22 -3.36 10.79 7.97
N ILE A 23 -2.10 10.80 7.58
CA ILE A 23 -1.20 9.64 7.66
C ILE A 23 -0.26 9.87 8.84
N ILE A 24 -0.05 8.82 9.64
CA ILE A 24 0.86 8.82 10.78
C ILE A 24 1.92 7.74 10.55
N GLU A 25 3.19 8.11 10.69
CA GLU A 25 4.37 7.24 10.60
C GLU A 25 5.14 7.40 11.92
N ASP A 26 5.37 6.31 12.66
CA ASP A 26 6.10 6.33 13.93
C ASP A 26 5.58 7.42 14.91
N GLU A 27 4.25 7.51 15.08
CA GLU A 27 3.51 8.52 15.89
C GLU A 27 3.59 9.98 15.38
N VAL A 28 4.17 10.22 14.20
CA VAL A 28 4.31 11.56 13.60
C VAL A 28 3.40 11.71 12.39
N ILE A 29 2.67 12.83 12.30
CA ILE A 29 1.82 13.15 11.14
C ILE A 29 2.70 13.45 9.93
N VAL A 30 2.43 12.76 8.82
CA VAL A 30 3.15 12.91 7.56
C VAL A 30 2.37 13.79 6.59
N ASN A 31 2.75 15.06 6.52
CA ASN A 31 2.05 16.04 5.67
C ASN A 31 2.35 15.93 4.17
N ARG A 32 3.45 15.26 3.78
CA ARG A 32 3.83 15.07 2.36
C ARG A 32 2.91 14.10 1.61
N MET A 33 2.08 13.33 2.34
CA MET A 33 1.19 12.32 1.78
C MET A 33 -0.26 12.74 2.03
N GLY A 34 -0.92 13.21 0.98
CA GLY A 34 -2.33 13.62 1.00
C GLY A 34 -3.17 12.80 0.03
N SER A 35 -4.47 12.74 0.27
CA SER A 35 -5.36 12.07 -0.67
C SER A 35 -5.55 12.88 -1.95
N THR A 36 -5.55 12.21 -3.11
CA THR A 36 -5.94 12.81 -4.40
C THR A 36 -7.36 12.46 -4.82
N SER A 37 -8.15 11.82 -3.93
CA SER A 37 -9.57 11.53 -4.17
C SER A 37 -10.42 12.80 -4.16
N THR A 38 -11.38 12.90 -5.06
CA THR A 38 -12.43 13.93 -5.04
C THR A 38 -13.58 13.59 -4.09
N ASP A 39 -13.76 12.30 -3.78
CA ASP A 39 -14.74 11.81 -2.80
C ASP A 39 -14.09 11.83 -1.41
N PRO A 40 -14.62 12.62 -0.45
CA PRO A 40 -14.01 12.78 0.87
C PRO A 40 -14.15 11.53 1.75
N LEU A 41 -15.01 10.56 1.38
CA LEU A 41 -15.11 9.27 2.07
C LEU A 41 -14.10 8.23 1.55
N LYS A 42 -13.39 8.55 0.47
CA LYS A 42 -12.36 7.68 -0.11
C LYS A 42 -11.00 8.30 0.07
N PHE A 43 -10.08 7.53 0.63
CA PHE A 43 -8.68 7.89 0.65
C PHE A 43 -7.96 7.21 -0.50
N PHE A 44 -7.57 8.00 -1.51
CA PHE A 44 -6.72 7.55 -2.61
C PHE A 44 -5.36 8.22 -2.52
N LEU A 45 -4.29 7.43 -2.56
CA LEU A 45 -2.90 7.90 -2.50
C LEU A 45 -2.14 7.40 -3.73
N SER A 46 -1.29 8.25 -4.30
CA SER A 46 -0.44 7.87 -5.42
C SER A 46 0.51 6.73 -5.04
N ALA A 47 0.81 5.87 -6.02
CA ALA A 47 1.73 4.76 -5.84
C ALA A 47 3.15 5.25 -5.47
N TYR A 48 3.92 4.38 -4.82
CA TYR A 48 5.33 4.58 -4.45
C TYR A 48 5.63 5.72 -3.46
N LEU A 49 4.63 6.23 -2.75
CA LEU A 49 4.84 7.24 -1.70
C LEU A 49 5.21 6.63 -0.34
N PHE A 50 4.85 5.38 -0.11
CA PHE A 50 5.22 4.66 1.11
C PHE A 50 6.63 4.07 1.00
N SER A 51 7.36 4.13 2.11
CA SER A 51 8.64 3.43 2.24
C SER A 51 8.41 1.97 2.62
N VAL A 52 9.26 1.08 2.10
CA VAL A 52 9.24 -0.34 2.47
C VAL A 52 9.69 -0.56 3.91
N ASN A 53 9.25 -1.67 4.51
CA ASN A 53 9.53 -2.06 5.89
C ASN A 53 9.10 -1.01 6.93
N LYS A 54 8.02 -0.30 6.62
CA LYS A 54 7.42 0.71 7.50
C LYS A 54 5.95 0.41 7.74
N GLN A 55 5.45 0.92 8.85
CA GLN A 55 4.04 0.90 9.22
C GLN A 55 3.49 2.31 9.19
N TYR A 56 2.33 2.47 8.56
CA TYR A 56 1.59 3.71 8.50
C TYR A 56 0.21 3.52 9.11
N GLN A 57 -0.31 4.53 9.79
CA GLN A 57 -1.72 4.60 10.15
C GLN A 57 -2.40 5.67 9.31
N VAL A 58 -3.39 5.25 8.54
CA VAL A 58 -4.28 6.16 7.81
C VAL A 58 -5.49 6.41 8.70
N GLN A 59 -5.66 7.65 9.15
CA GLN A 59 -6.74 8.02 10.05
C GLN A 59 -7.74 8.96 9.37
N LEU A 60 -9.02 8.66 9.56
CA LEU A 60 -10.13 9.54 9.25
C LEU A 60 -10.68 10.13 10.54
N ILE A 61 -10.83 11.45 10.56
CA ILE A 61 -11.51 12.20 11.62
C ILE A 61 -12.75 12.82 11.01
N ALA A 62 -13.90 12.57 11.62
CA ALA A 62 -15.18 13.16 11.26
C ALA A 62 -15.66 14.05 12.40
N THR A 63 -15.86 15.34 12.12
CA THR A 63 -16.31 16.33 13.09
C THR A 63 -17.65 16.89 12.66
N HIS A 64 -18.66 16.79 13.53
CA HIS A 64 -19.96 17.40 13.29
C HIS A 64 -19.86 18.92 13.43
N ARG A 65 -20.23 19.69 12.40
CA ARG A 65 -19.96 21.13 12.30
C ARG A 65 -20.68 21.97 13.36
N LEU A 66 -21.88 21.55 13.77
CA LEU A 66 -22.71 22.29 14.72
C LEU A 66 -22.40 21.95 16.17
N SER A 67 -22.29 20.66 16.48
CA SER A 67 -22.04 20.20 17.87
C SER A 67 -20.56 20.16 18.22
N LEU A 68 -19.67 20.27 17.22
CA LEU A 68 -18.22 20.15 17.34
C LEU A 68 -17.74 18.81 17.93
N ILE A 69 -18.63 17.82 17.99
CA ILE A 69 -18.29 16.46 18.41
C ILE A 69 -17.53 15.78 17.28
N SER A 70 -16.42 15.13 17.60
CA SER A 70 -15.61 14.38 16.65
C SER A 70 -15.60 12.88 16.97
N ALA A 71 -15.45 12.09 15.92
CA ALA A 71 -15.16 10.67 15.96
C ALA A 71 -13.97 10.38 15.03
N GLN A 72 -13.20 9.34 15.33
CA GLN A 72 -12.06 8.95 14.51
C GLN A 72 -12.00 7.45 14.32
N THR A 73 -11.44 7.04 13.19
CA THR A 73 -11.13 5.64 12.89
C THR A 73 -9.80 5.56 12.16
N SER A 74 -9.07 4.45 12.33
CA SER A 74 -7.73 4.27 11.78
C SER A 74 -7.61 2.91 11.09
N VAL A 75 -6.86 2.88 9.99
CA VAL A 75 -6.43 1.68 9.30
C VAL A 75 -4.91 1.60 9.35
N THR A 76 -4.39 0.47 9.80
CA THR A 76 -2.95 0.20 9.79
C THR A 76 -2.54 -0.41 8.45
N VAL A 77 -1.59 0.22 7.79
CA VAL A 77 -1.01 -0.23 6.53
C VAL A 77 0.44 -0.62 6.79
N ILE A 78 0.76 -1.89 6.58
CA ILE A 78 2.12 -2.43 6.74
C ILE A 78 2.71 -2.66 5.36
N ILE A 79 3.84 -2.01 5.08
CA ILE A 79 4.51 -2.11 3.78
C ILE A 79 5.66 -3.10 3.91
N ALA A 80 5.45 -4.31 3.44
CA ALA A 80 6.50 -5.33 3.39
C ALA A 80 7.37 -5.15 2.14
N SER A 81 8.65 -5.46 2.25
CA SER A 81 9.49 -5.69 1.08
C SER A 81 9.10 -7.00 0.40
N GLY A 82 8.82 -6.96 -0.91
CA GLY A 82 8.69 -8.17 -1.72
C GLY A 82 10.04 -8.88 -1.88
N GLN A 83 10.01 -10.20 -2.07
CA GLN A 83 11.19 -10.98 -2.39
C GLN A 83 11.28 -11.16 -3.91
N LEU A 84 12.44 -10.82 -4.49
CA LEU A 84 12.77 -11.20 -5.85
C LEU A 84 13.23 -12.65 -5.87
N VAL A 85 12.52 -13.52 -6.59
CA VAL A 85 12.88 -14.93 -6.75
C VAL A 85 13.60 -15.09 -8.08
N SER A 86 14.91 -15.29 -8.01
CA SER A 86 15.73 -15.57 -9.19
C SER A 86 15.69 -17.07 -9.50
N THR A 87 15.29 -17.42 -10.72
CA THR A 87 15.24 -18.81 -11.19
C THR A 87 16.08 -18.92 -12.45
N ILE A 88 17.22 -19.59 -12.35
CA ILE A 88 18.09 -19.90 -13.49
C ILE A 88 17.78 -21.31 -13.96
N ALA A 89 17.39 -21.45 -15.23
CA ALA A 89 17.14 -22.74 -15.84
C ALA A 89 18.45 -23.55 -15.92
N GLY A 90 18.45 -24.74 -15.34
CA GLY A 90 19.59 -25.64 -15.45
C GLY A 90 20.21 -26.21 -14.18
N GLY A 91 19.65 -25.95 -13.01
CA GLY A 91 20.11 -26.50 -11.73
C GLY A 91 21.21 -25.67 -11.06
N SER A 92 21.56 -26.03 -9.83
CA SER A 92 22.52 -25.30 -8.98
C SER A 92 23.99 -25.56 -9.32
N SER A 93 24.30 -26.63 -10.05
CA SER A 93 25.65 -26.94 -10.52
C SER A 93 25.65 -27.39 -11.97
N ARG A 94 26.63 -26.93 -12.74
CA ARG A 94 26.84 -27.27 -14.15
C ARG A 94 28.33 -27.40 -14.41
N ASN A 95 28.72 -28.49 -15.09
CA ASN A 95 30.07 -28.65 -15.60
C ASN A 95 30.09 -28.24 -17.07
N ILE A 96 31.02 -27.37 -17.43
CA ILE A 96 31.21 -26.89 -18.79
C ILE A 96 32.64 -27.16 -19.23
N GLY A 97 32.82 -27.64 -20.47
CA GLY A 97 34.15 -27.76 -21.07
C GLY A 97 34.76 -26.38 -21.38
N ALA A 98 36.09 -26.27 -21.36
CA ALA A 98 36.82 -25.00 -21.50
C ALA A 98 36.53 -24.22 -22.80
N SER A 99 35.95 -24.85 -23.82
CA SER A 99 35.64 -24.23 -25.12
C SER A 99 34.14 -24.18 -25.44
N GLN A 100 33.28 -24.60 -24.52
CA GLN A 100 31.83 -24.56 -24.73
C GLN A 100 31.24 -23.22 -24.31
N ARG A 101 30.23 -22.77 -25.06
CA ARG A 101 29.41 -21.62 -24.69
C ARG A 101 28.24 -22.09 -23.84
N LEU A 102 27.97 -21.40 -22.74
CA LEU A 102 26.82 -21.64 -21.88
C LEU A 102 25.89 -20.43 -21.92
N THR A 103 24.63 -20.68 -22.24
CA THR A 103 23.57 -19.69 -22.07
C THR A 103 22.91 -19.92 -20.72
N LEU A 104 22.96 -18.89 -19.87
CA LEU A 104 22.19 -18.84 -18.62
C LEU A 104 20.86 -18.16 -18.91
N ASP A 105 19.77 -18.89 -18.71
CA ASP A 105 18.42 -18.37 -18.88
C ASP A 105 17.80 -18.14 -17.50
N ALA A 106 17.53 -16.87 -17.19
CA ALA A 106 16.90 -16.43 -15.95
C ALA A 106 15.46 -15.94 -16.18
N SER A 107 14.85 -16.24 -17.33
CA SER A 107 13.50 -15.77 -17.73
C SER A 107 12.38 -16.22 -16.81
N LEU A 108 12.63 -17.24 -15.97
CA LEU A 108 11.70 -17.75 -14.97
C LEU A 108 11.77 -17.00 -13.62
N SER A 109 12.59 -15.94 -13.52
CA SER A 109 12.64 -15.10 -12.34
C SER A 109 11.38 -14.25 -12.21
N TYR A 110 10.87 -14.07 -10.99
CA TYR A 110 9.63 -13.33 -10.74
C TYR A 110 9.68 -12.56 -9.42
N ASP A 111 8.89 -11.49 -9.32
CA ASP A 111 8.63 -10.82 -8.04
C ASP A 111 7.53 -11.56 -7.29
N SER A 112 7.71 -11.80 -5.99
CA SER A 112 6.73 -12.40 -5.10
C SER A 112 5.30 -11.83 -5.17
N ASN A 113 5.13 -10.55 -5.53
CA ASN A 113 3.80 -9.93 -5.66
C ASN A 113 3.12 -10.24 -7.01
N LEU A 114 3.84 -10.83 -7.95
CA LEU A 114 3.39 -11.22 -9.27
C LEU A 114 3.43 -12.75 -9.36
N SER A 115 2.28 -13.38 -9.55
CA SER A 115 2.25 -14.83 -9.75
C SER A 115 3.16 -15.22 -10.93
N PRO A 116 3.89 -16.34 -10.88
CA PRO A 116 4.59 -16.89 -12.06
C PRO A 116 3.66 -17.16 -13.25
N THR A 117 2.34 -17.27 -12.99
CA THR A 117 1.28 -17.42 -14.00
C THR A 117 0.60 -16.10 -14.37
N ALA A 118 1.02 -14.97 -13.79
CA ALA A 118 0.57 -13.66 -14.23
C ALA A 118 0.94 -13.51 -15.71
N ARG A 119 -0.06 -13.16 -16.53
CA ARG A 119 0.11 -13.16 -17.99
C ARG A 119 1.22 -12.19 -18.37
N TYR A 120 2.01 -12.60 -19.36
CA TYR A 120 3.15 -11.90 -19.97
C TYR A 120 2.92 -10.42 -20.33
N ASN A 121 1.66 -9.95 -20.36
CA ASN A 121 1.29 -8.56 -20.68
C ASN A 121 1.31 -7.60 -19.47
N ASP A 122 1.61 -8.07 -18.25
CA ASP A 122 1.65 -7.24 -17.03
C ASP A 122 3.05 -6.91 -16.50
N ILE A 123 4.12 -7.45 -17.11
CA ILE A 123 5.48 -7.32 -16.58
C ILE A 123 6.43 -6.85 -17.68
N TYR A 124 6.62 -5.54 -17.82
CA TYR A 124 7.59 -4.95 -18.73
C TYR A 124 8.83 -4.46 -17.98
N LEU A 125 9.82 -5.33 -17.77
CA LEU A 125 11.21 -4.91 -17.51
C LEU A 125 12.06 -5.29 -18.72
N ARG A 126 12.32 -4.31 -19.60
CA ARG A 126 13.27 -4.44 -20.70
C ARG A 126 14.64 -3.93 -20.24
N TYR A 127 15.60 -4.83 -20.08
CA TYR A 127 17.01 -4.46 -20.07
C TYR A 127 17.59 -4.65 -21.47
N ARG A 128 18.21 -3.60 -22.01
CA ARG A 128 19.12 -3.68 -23.16
C ARG A 128 20.52 -3.37 -22.65
N TRP A 129 21.44 -4.30 -22.85
CA TRP A 129 22.87 -4.08 -22.73
C TRP A 129 23.41 -3.36 -23.97
#